data_AF-A0A151ETY0-F1
#
_entry.id   AF-A0A151ETY0-F1
#
_cell.length_a   1.000
_cell.length_b   1.000
_cell.length_c   1.000
_cell.angle_alpha   90.00
_cell.angle_beta   90.00
_cell.angle_gamma   90.00
#
_symmetry.space_group_name_H-M   'P 1'
#
loop_
_entity.id
_entity.type
_entity.pdbx_description
1 polymer ?
#
loop_
_entity_poly.entity_id
_entity_poly.type
_entity_poly.pdbx_seq_one_letter_code
_entity_poly.pdbx_strand_id
1 'polypeptide(L)'
;MRNKKIGIIICMMLLITSLSVSASIEKELTQSVYLTDEIKDILLILDSCIVPDNGEGTADLPADCPYESSEDPFYIINGLPPDTTIELEPVFDDFYNIVRTPGGPLGGEILEFDATLGLVVTGTGDLTGFNRILSVPVSFEINTAPRTPGDPVQSFISELFQLEGELFGDPDFCMFRIKAGEFYGLPSPGQFILTKMLSGNFNIDSFFDITYQIEFEGCPASPLDDYMGTTVNTTRLQQGIEFLNDPPSKPIIDGPINGENGKAYPYTFTSIDPDGDDISYFIRWGDGKETDWTTFQTSGPPGYTESHSWDTQGTYIIQAKAKDIYNVESNWGELEVEIPRTRATSYLWFLERFPMLERLLTLLLL
;
A
#
# COMPACT_ATOMS: atom_id res chain seq x y z
N MET A 1 32.40 12.36 -26.43
CA MET A 1 31.01 12.88 -26.47
C MET A 1 30.04 11.95 -25.71
N ARG A 2 30.37 11.57 -24.47
CA ARG A 2 29.50 10.72 -23.63
C ARG A 2 29.33 11.22 -22.18
N ASN A 3 29.96 12.34 -21.81
CA ASN A 3 29.94 12.91 -20.45
C ASN A 3 29.36 14.33 -20.36
N LYS A 4 28.45 14.72 -21.27
CA LYS A 4 27.73 16.01 -21.18
C LYS A 4 26.21 15.88 -21.00
N LYS A 5 25.64 14.67 -21.09
CA LYS A 5 24.20 14.43 -20.87
C LYS A 5 23.84 14.01 -19.44
N ILE A 6 24.78 13.47 -18.67
CA ILE A 6 24.56 13.11 -17.26
C ILE A 6 24.59 14.36 -16.35
N GLY A 7 25.36 15.38 -16.73
CA GLY A 7 25.41 16.66 -15.99
C GLY A 7 24.19 17.57 -16.19
N ILE A 8 23.32 17.29 -17.17
CA ILE A 8 22.09 18.08 -17.39
C ILE A 8 20.92 17.50 -16.59
N ILE A 9 20.89 16.19 -16.37
CA ILE A 9 19.84 15.51 -15.59
C ILE A 9 20.03 15.78 -14.09
N ILE A 10 21.27 15.79 -13.58
CA ILE A 10 21.55 16.15 -12.17
C ILE A 10 21.32 17.65 -11.91
N CYS A 11 21.49 18.52 -12.93
CA CYS A 11 21.22 19.95 -12.80
C CYS A 11 19.71 20.29 -12.83
N MET A 12 18.89 19.42 -13.42
CA MET A 12 17.43 19.57 -13.46
C MET A 12 16.78 19.01 -12.17
N MET A 13 17.39 18.02 -11.50
CA MET A 13 16.95 17.50 -10.19
C MET A 13 17.24 18.44 -9.00
N LEU A 14 18.05 19.49 -9.16
CA LEU A 14 18.32 20.48 -8.11
C LEU A 14 17.49 21.77 -8.23
N LEU A 15 16.57 21.82 -9.21
CA LEU A 15 15.66 22.96 -9.42
C LEU A 15 14.18 22.65 -9.12
N ILE A 16 13.85 21.42 -8.69
CA ILE A 16 12.48 21.00 -8.35
C ILE A 16 12.29 20.99 -6.82
N THR A 17 12.73 22.05 -6.14
CA THR A 17 12.28 22.37 -4.77
C THR A 17 11.38 23.60 -4.73
N SER A 18 10.91 24.06 -5.88
CA SER A 18 9.87 25.08 -5.97
C SER A 18 9.33 25.10 -7.38
N LEU A 19 8.26 24.36 -7.65
CA LEU A 19 7.29 24.60 -8.74
C LEU A 19 6.38 23.37 -8.77
N SER A 20 5.09 23.62 -8.56
CA SER A 20 3.99 22.71 -8.84
C SER A 20 4.19 22.08 -10.22
N VAL A 21 4.23 20.75 -10.27
CA VAL A 21 4.29 20.02 -11.52
C VAL A 21 2.93 20.17 -12.19
N SER A 22 2.89 20.71 -13.40
CA SER A 22 1.65 20.84 -14.16
C SER A 22 1.26 19.49 -14.77
N ALA A 23 -0.03 19.15 -14.75
CA ALA A 23 -0.64 17.95 -15.34
C ALA A 23 -0.20 17.61 -16.79
N SER A 24 0.30 18.59 -17.56
CA SER A 24 0.88 18.35 -18.89
C SER A 24 2.16 17.47 -18.88
N ILE A 25 2.94 17.47 -17.80
CA ILE A 25 4.20 16.72 -17.71
C ILE A 25 3.92 15.24 -17.37
N GLU A 26 2.95 14.95 -16.49
CA GLU A 26 2.50 13.58 -16.18
C GLU A 26 1.96 12.85 -17.41
N LYS A 27 1.20 13.56 -18.25
CA LYS A 27 0.62 13.01 -19.48
C LYS A 27 1.68 12.67 -20.54
N GLU A 28 2.80 13.40 -20.60
CA GLU A 28 3.94 13.06 -21.47
C GLU A 28 4.79 11.90 -20.93
N LEU A 29 4.88 11.74 -19.61
CA LEU A 29 5.63 10.64 -18.97
C LEU A 29 4.90 9.30 -19.10
N THR A 30 3.58 9.27 -18.94
CA THR A 30 2.76 8.04 -19.07
C THR A 30 2.63 7.51 -20.49
N GLN A 31 2.83 8.34 -21.52
CA GLN A 31 2.64 7.95 -22.92
C GLN A 31 3.87 7.29 -23.58
N SER A 32 4.99 7.13 -22.86
CA SER A 32 6.19 6.49 -23.39
C SER A 32 6.29 5.02 -22.97
N VAL A 33 6.33 4.11 -23.95
CA VAL A 33 6.41 2.64 -23.80
C VAL A 33 7.79 2.16 -23.26
N TYR A 34 8.53 3.01 -22.56
CA TYR A 34 9.89 2.73 -22.07
C TYR A 34 10.17 3.34 -20.69
N LEU A 35 9.21 3.31 -19.77
CA LEU A 35 9.58 3.44 -18.36
C LEU A 35 10.21 2.12 -17.90
N THR A 36 11.46 2.20 -17.45
CA THR A 36 12.08 1.13 -16.66
C THR A 36 11.36 0.99 -15.32
N ASP A 37 11.34 -0.20 -14.72
CA ASP A 37 10.69 -0.44 -13.42
C ASP A 37 11.13 0.59 -12.36
N GLU A 38 12.39 0.99 -12.37
CA GLU A 38 12.94 2.06 -11.51
C GLU A 38 12.23 3.43 -11.63
N ILE A 39 11.68 3.80 -12.79
CA ILE A 39 10.96 5.08 -12.97
C ILE A 39 9.49 4.94 -12.58
N LYS A 40 8.90 3.75 -12.73
CA LYS A 40 7.57 3.46 -12.16
C LYS A 40 7.62 3.50 -10.63
N ASP A 41 8.64 2.88 -10.03
CA ASP A 41 8.85 2.92 -8.58
C ASP A 41 9.07 4.36 -8.10
N ILE A 42 9.79 5.20 -8.86
CA ILE A 42 9.98 6.62 -8.54
C ILE A 42 8.69 7.44 -8.70
N LEU A 43 7.82 7.11 -9.67
CA LEU A 43 6.51 7.77 -9.83
C LEU A 43 5.55 7.35 -8.70
N LEU A 44 5.56 6.08 -8.31
CA LEU A 44 4.80 5.54 -7.17
C LEU A 44 5.23 6.17 -5.83
N ILE A 45 6.50 6.57 -5.70
CA ILE A 45 7.00 7.30 -4.53
C ILE A 45 6.48 8.76 -4.48
N LEU A 46 6.16 9.37 -5.63
CA LEU A 46 5.66 10.76 -5.70
C LEU A 46 4.15 10.89 -5.40
N ASP A 47 3.38 9.82 -5.62
CA ASP A 47 1.92 9.78 -5.37
C ASP A 47 1.54 9.11 -4.03
N SER A 48 2.54 8.84 -3.18
CA SER A 48 2.31 8.20 -1.88
C SER A 48 1.81 9.21 -0.84
N CYS A 49 0.60 9.02 -0.32
CA CYS A 49 0.08 9.82 0.79
C CYS A 49 0.61 9.28 2.11
N ILE A 50 1.84 9.66 2.47
CA ILE A 50 2.50 9.20 3.69
C ILE A 50 2.36 10.25 4.78
N VAL A 51 1.67 9.89 5.86
CA VAL A 51 1.45 10.76 7.03
C VAL A 51 2.03 10.14 8.31
N PRO A 52 2.49 10.93 9.28
CA PRO A 52 3.03 10.40 10.52
C PRO A 52 1.96 9.71 11.38
N ASP A 53 2.39 8.75 12.22
CA ASP A 53 1.57 8.26 13.33
C ASP A 53 1.23 9.42 14.27
N ASN A 54 -0.04 9.57 14.62
CA ASN A 54 -0.54 10.63 15.51
C ASN A 54 -0.25 10.35 17.00
N GLY A 55 0.43 9.24 17.30
CA GLY A 55 0.82 8.81 18.64
C GLY A 55 -0.15 7.81 19.27
N GLU A 56 -1.26 7.50 18.59
CA GLU A 56 -2.25 6.51 19.04
C GLU A 56 -2.15 5.20 18.25
N GLY A 57 -1.12 5.04 17.41
CA GLY A 57 -0.98 3.88 16.53
C GLY A 57 -1.83 4.00 15.27
N THR A 58 -2.11 5.21 14.80
CA THR A 58 -2.94 5.50 13.62
C THR A 58 -2.57 6.87 13.04
N ALA A 59 -3.25 7.31 11.98
CA ALA A 59 -3.06 8.62 11.36
C ALA A 59 -4.24 9.56 11.61
N ASP A 60 -3.98 10.86 11.56
CA ASP A 60 -5.03 11.88 11.56
C ASP A 60 -5.72 11.97 10.19
N LEU A 61 -7.05 12.09 10.20
CA LEU A 61 -7.89 12.24 8.99
C LEU A 61 -8.68 13.57 9.02
N PRO A 62 -8.95 14.23 7.86
CA PRO A 62 -8.41 13.88 6.54
C PRO A 62 -6.88 13.97 6.52
N ALA A 63 -6.24 13.13 5.72
CA ALA A 63 -4.80 13.17 5.56
C ALA A 63 -4.38 14.44 4.80
N ASP A 64 -3.16 14.94 5.07
CA ASP A 64 -2.60 16.15 4.44
C ASP A 64 -2.05 15.85 3.04
N CYS A 65 -2.93 15.32 2.19
CA CYS A 65 -2.67 14.97 0.79
C CYS A 65 -3.93 15.28 -0.02
N PRO A 66 -3.82 15.67 -1.30
CA PRO A 66 -5.00 16.01 -2.08
C PRO A 66 -5.92 14.80 -2.33
N TYR A 67 -7.22 15.06 -2.51
CA TYR A 67 -8.12 14.15 -3.22
C TYR A 67 -8.22 14.57 -4.68
N GLU A 68 -8.12 13.61 -5.59
CA GLU A 68 -8.22 13.83 -7.03
C GLU A 68 -9.24 12.87 -7.66
N SER A 69 -9.74 13.19 -8.86
CA SER A 69 -10.53 12.22 -9.61
C SER A 69 -9.61 11.17 -10.25
N SER A 70 -9.82 9.90 -9.91
CA SER A 70 -8.93 8.81 -10.38
C SER A 70 -9.23 8.30 -11.80
N GLU A 71 -10.46 8.45 -12.28
CA GLU A 71 -10.89 7.92 -13.59
C GLU A 71 -11.34 9.04 -14.52
N ASP A 72 -12.41 9.74 -14.14
CA ASP A 72 -13.09 10.72 -14.98
C ASP A 72 -13.16 12.09 -14.28
N PRO A 73 -12.96 13.21 -15.01
CA PRO A 73 -13.19 14.54 -14.46
C PRO A 73 -14.66 14.74 -14.09
N PHE A 74 -14.99 15.82 -13.38
CA PHE A 74 -16.38 16.22 -13.31
C PHE A 74 -16.84 16.77 -14.66
N TYR A 75 -18.14 16.63 -14.94
CA TYR A 75 -18.74 17.09 -16.18
C TYR A 75 -19.91 18.04 -15.90
N ILE A 76 -19.97 19.12 -16.67
CA ILE A 76 -21.19 19.88 -16.93
C ILE A 76 -21.64 19.53 -18.34
N ILE A 77 -22.87 19.06 -18.46
CA ILE A 77 -23.48 18.58 -19.71
C ILE A 77 -24.84 19.25 -19.90
N ASN A 78 -25.69 19.18 -18.87
CA ASN A 78 -27.03 19.73 -18.94
C ASN A 78 -26.99 21.26 -18.93
N GLY A 79 -27.69 21.88 -19.88
CA GLY A 79 -27.68 23.34 -20.05
C GLY A 79 -26.74 23.84 -21.15
N LEU A 80 -25.99 22.93 -21.79
CA LEU A 80 -25.10 23.24 -22.91
C LEU A 80 -25.70 22.77 -24.25
N PRO A 81 -25.20 23.29 -25.40
CA PRO A 81 -25.55 22.78 -26.72
C PRO A 81 -25.26 21.28 -26.89
N PRO A 82 -25.90 20.59 -27.86
CA PRO A 82 -25.55 19.22 -28.20
C PRO A 82 -24.05 19.06 -28.48
N ASP A 83 -23.49 17.91 -28.09
CA ASP A 83 -22.06 17.56 -28.28
C ASP A 83 -21.07 18.56 -27.63
N THR A 84 -21.53 19.36 -26.67
CA THR A 84 -20.73 20.31 -25.89
C THR A 84 -20.73 19.92 -24.42
N THR A 85 -19.54 19.85 -23.82
CA THR A 85 -19.34 19.60 -22.39
C THR A 85 -18.35 20.60 -21.82
N ILE A 86 -18.40 20.80 -20.50
CA ILE A 86 -17.30 21.40 -19.75
C ILE A 86 -16.75 20.30 -18.84
N GLU A 87 -15.49 19.97 -19.03
CA GLU A 87 -14.72 19.00 -18.25
C GLU A 87 -13.99 19.75 -17.14
N LEU A 88 -14.01 19.20 -15.93
CA LEU A 88 -13.54 19.84 -14.70
C LEU A 88 -12.64 18.84 -13.96
N GLU A 89 -11.32 18.96 -14.09
CA GLU A 89 -10.36 18.12 -13.36
C GLU A 89 -10.27 18.64 -11.92
N PRO A 90 -10.77 17.88 -10.91
CA PRO A 90 -10.84 18.34 -9.54
C PRO A 90 -9.62 17.94 -8.72
N VAL A 91 -9.13 18.89 -7.92
CA VAL A 91 -8.15 18.67 -6.85
C VAL A 91 -8.69 19.31 -5.59
N PHE A 92 -8.95 18.51 -4.56
CA PHE A 92 -9.31 19.00 -3.23
C PHE A 92 -8.05 19.00 -2.36
N ASP A 93 -7.66 20.17 -1.87
CA ASP A 93 -6.45 20.35 -1.06
C ASP A 93 -6.68 21.46 -0.03
N ASP A 94 -5.64 21.80 0.74
CA ASP A 94 -5.67 22.82 1.79
C ASP A 94 -6.78 22.54 2.82
N PHE A 95 -6.74 21.40 3.51
CA PHE A 95 -7.74 21.05 4.53
C PHE A 95 -7.56 21.90 5.81
N TYR A 96 -8.63 22.55 6.28
CA TYR A 96 -8.61 23.37 7.49
C TYR A 96 -9.93 23.28 8.28
N ASN A 97 -9.99 23.93 9.45
CA ASN A 97 -11.14 23.87 10.37
C ASN A 97 -11.58 22.44 10.75
N ILE A 98 -10.61 21.52 10.84
CA ILE A 98 -10.88 20.10 11.08
C ILE A 98 -11.45 19.90 12.50
N VAL A 99 -12.63 19.30 12.56
CA VAL A 99 -13.33 18.85 13.77
C VAL A 99 -13.59 17.36 13.67
N ARG A 100 -13.25 16.64 14.74
CA ARG A 100 -13.41 15.18 14.82
C ARG A 100 -14.28 14.84 16.01
N THR A 101 -15.43 14.22 15.74
CA THR A 101 -16.42 13.86 16.76
C THR A 101 -16.57 12.35 16.82
N PRO A 102 -16.25 11.69 17.96
CA PRO A 102 -16.47 10.26 18.10
C PRO A 102 -17.94 9.86 17.97
N GLY A 103 -18.21 8.76 17.27
CA GLY A 103 -19.54 8.18 17.04
C GLY A 103 -20.01 8.29 15.59
N GLY A 104 -21.18 8.89 15.39
CA GLY A 104 -21.80 9.01 14.07
C GLY A 104 -22.54 7.76 13.57
N PRO A 105 -23.11 7.81 12.36
CA PRO A 105 -23.95 6.75 11.81
C PRO A 105 -23.24 5.40 11.63
N LEU A 106 -21.92 5.43 11.37
CA LEU A 106 -21.09 4.24 11.18
C LEU A 106 -20.38 3.79 12.47
N GLY A 107 -20.50 4.56 13.55
CA GLY A 107 -19.98 4.22 14.89
C GLY A 107 -18.49 4.48 15.11
N GLY A 108 -17.76 5.00 14.12
CA GLY A 108 -16.37 5.45 14.23
C GLY A 108 -16.29 6.93 14.60
N GLU A 109 -16.02 7.78 13.61
CA GLU A 109 -15.88 9.24 13.78
C GLU A 109 -16.67 10.00 12.71
N ILE A 110 -17.15 11.19 13.08
CA ILE A 110 -17.61 12.23 12.17
C ILE A 110 -16.45 13.21 11.98
N LEU A 111 -16.05 13.43 10.75
CA LEU A 111 -14.99 14.35 10.33
C LEU A 111 -15.63 15.52 9.59
N GLU A 112 -15.60 16.71 10.18
CA GLU A 112 -16.07 17.95 9.57
C GLU A 112 -14.85 18.84 9.27
N PHE A 113 -14.71 19.32 8.05
CA PHE A 113 -13.59 20.19 7.66
C PHE A 113 -13.91 21.00 6.41
N ASP A 114 -13.17 22.07 6.21
CA ASP A 114 -13.20 22.87 4.98
C ASP A 114 -11.97 22.56 4.12
N ALA A 115 -12.08 22.80 2.82
CA ALA A 115 -10.98 22.65 1.86
C ALA A 115 -11.11 23.61 0.68
N THR A 116 -10.08 23.64 -0.16
CA THR A 116 -10.12 24.31 -1.46
C THR A 116 -10.28 23.28 -2.57
N LEU A 117 -11.34 23.41 -3.37
CA LEU A 117 -11.51 22.67 -4.63
C LEU A 117 -10.91 23.50 -5.77
N GLY A 118 -9.74 23.10 -6.23
CA GLY A 118 -9.15 23.54 -7.49
C GLY A 118 -9.78 22.80 -8.66
N LEU A 119 -10.19 23.52 -9.70
CA LEU A 119 -10.73 22.95 -10.93
C LEU A 119 -9.95 23.45 -12.13
N VAL A 120 -9.38 22.54 -12.92
CA VAL A 120 -8.93 22.85 -14.28
C VAL A 120 -10.10 22.60 -15.22
N VAL A 121 -10.58 23.68 -15.83
CA VAL A 121 -11.81 23.70 -16.63
C VAL A 121 -11.47 23.71 -18.11
N THR A 122 -12.02 22.77 -18.87
CA THR A 122 -11.85 22.66 -20.32
C THR A 122 -13.20 22.54 -21.02
N GLY A 123 -13.49 23.45 -21.95
CA GLY A 123 -14.67 23.37 -22.82
C GLY A 123 -14.42 22.52 -24.07
N THR A 124 -15.41 21.72 -24.45
CA THR A 124 -15.43 20.92 -25.69
C THR A 124 -16.50 21.45 -26.66
N GLY A 125 -16.64 20.84 -27.84
CA GLY A 125 -17.71 21.20 -28.78
C GLY A 125 -17.71 22.69 -29.13
N ASP A 126 -18.85 23.36 -28.96
CA ASP A 126 -19.02 24.79 -29.22
C ASP A 126 -18.22 25.68 -28.24
N LEU A 127 -17.77 25.12 -27.11
CA LEU A 127 -16.89 25.76 -26.13
C LEU A 127 -15.41 25.39 -26.33
N THR A 128 -15.02 24.81 -27.47
CA THR A 128 -13.62 24.50 -27.76
C THR A 128 -12.73 25.75 -27.61
N GLY A 129 -11.71 25.64 -26.74
CA GLY A 129 -10.79 26.73 -26.42
C GLY A 129 -11.19 27.56 -25.19
N PHE A 130 -12.38 27.34 -24.63
CA PHE A 130 -12.74 27.81 -23.30
C PHE A 130 -11.90 27.07 -22.25
N ASN A 131 -11.12 27.80 -21.46
CA ASN A 131 -10.32 27.25 -20.39
C ASN A 131 -10.34 28.18 -19.18
N ARG A 132 -10.47 27.61 -17.98
CA ARG A 132 -10.45 28.34 -16.71
C ARG A 132 -9.72 27.55 -15.63
N ILE A 133 -9.26 28.25 -14.61
CA ILE A 133 -8.84 27.64 -13.35
C ILE A 133 -9.74 28.25 -12.29
N LEU A 134 -10.55 27.42 -11.64
CA LEU A 134 -11.45 27.85 -10.57
C LEU A 134 -10.89 27.39 -9.22
N SER A 135 -11.17 28.18 -8.20
CA SER A 135 -10.88 27.83 -6.80
C SER A 135 -12.17 28.04 -6.02
N VAL A 136 -12.76 26.94 -5.58
CA VAL A 136 -14.06 26.89 -4.93
C VAL A 136 -13.85 26.50 -3.48
N PRO A 137 -14.20 27.35 -2.50
CA PRO A 137 -14.22 26.93 -1.10
C PRO A 137 -15.31 25.88 -0.92
N VAL A 138 -14.95 24.76 -0.28
CA VAL A 138 -15.85 23.63 -0.04
C VAL A 138 -15.83 23.22 1.43
N SER A 139 -16.94 22.67 1.89
CA SER A 139 -17.07 22.07 3.22
C SER A 139 -17.44 20.60 3.09
N PHE A 140 -16.87 19.77 3.96
CA PHE A 140 -17.01 18.32 4.00
C PHE A 140 -17.54 17.84 5.35
N GLU A 141 -18.38 16.81 5.29
CA GLU A 141 -18.64 15.88 6.39
C GLU A 141 -18.39 14.46 5.90
N ILE A 142 -17.47 13.74 6.55
CA ILE A 142 -17.18 12.33 6.30
C ILE A 142 -17.50 11.54 7.57
N ASN A 143 -18.26 10.45 7.41
CA ASN A 143 -18.53 9.50 8.47
C ASN A 143 -17.67 8.26 8.28
N THR A 144 -17.08 7.74 9.37
CA THR A 144 -16.20 6.55 9.33
C THR A 144 -16.70 5.47 10.28
N ALA A 145 -16.45 4.21 9.93
CA ALA A 145 -16.57 3.10 10.87
C ALA A 145 -15.38 3.05 11.85
N PRO A 146 -15.49 2.32 12.97
CA PRO A 146 -14.37 2.16 13.90
C PRO A 146 -13.12 1.60 13.20
N ARG A 147 -11.97 2.19 13.50
CA ARG A 147 -10.64 1.71 13.11
C ARG A 147 -10.00 0.85 14.20
N THR A 148 -8.88 0.21 13.89
CA THR A 148 -8.09 -0.63 14.80
C THR A 148 -6.70 -0.05 15.07
N PRO A 149 -6.56 1.02 15.89
CA PRO A 149 -5.26 1.62 16.17
C PRO A 149 -4.25 0.61 16.72
N GLY A 150 -3.03 0.66 16.21
CA GLY A 150 -1.94 -0.26 16.53
C GLY A 150 -1.78 -1.41 15.53
N ASP A 151 -2.84 -1.76 14.78
CA ASP A 151 -2.73 -2.74 13.70
C ASP A 151 -1.89 -2.17 12.54
N PRO A 152 -1.08 -3.01 11.88
CA PRO A 152 -0.26 -2.59 10.75
C PRO A 152 -1.11 -2.21 9.53
N VAL A 153 -2.28 -2.84 9.35
CA VAL A 153 -3.30 -2.40 8.37
C VAL A 153 -4.60 -2.10 9.11
N GLN A 154 -5.13 -0.90 8.90
CA GLN A 154 -6.42 -0.48 9.44
C GLN A 154 -7.35 -0.20 8.26
N SER A 155 -8.32 -1.09 8.05
CA SER A 155 -9.31 -0.96 6.98
C SER A 155 -10.69 -0.74 7.58
N PHE A 156 -11.36 0.31 7.14
CA PHE A 156 -12.69 0.67 7.63
C PHE A 156 -13.49 1.39 6.55
N ILE A 157 -14.80 1.12 6.53
CA ILE A 157 -15.71 1.77 5.60
C ILE A 157 -15.92 3.24 6.00
N SER A 158 -16.21 4.06 5.01
CA SER A 158 -16.56 5.47 5.20
C SER A 158 -17.67 5.87 4.24
N GLU A 159 -18.20 7.06 4.49
CA GLU A 159 -19.20 7.70 3.64
C GLU A 159 -18.91 9.19 3.59
N LEU A 160 -18.86 9.77 2.40
CA LEU A 160 -18.93 11.22 2.24
C LEU A 160 -20.39 11.61 2.45
N PHE A 161 -20.69 12.13 3.64
CA PHE A 161 -22.04 12.45 4.04
C PHE A 161 -22.50 13.78 3.45
N GLN A 162 -21.60 14.78 3.43
CA GLN A 162 -21.87 16.08 2.83
C GLN A 162 -20.61 16.62 2.16
N LEU A 163 -20.76 17.13 0.95
CA LEU A 163 -19.83 18.02 0.28
C LEU A 163 -20.66 19.16 -0.31
N GLU A 164 -20.31 20.40 -0.02
CA GLU A 164 -20.88 21.55 -0.72
C GLU A 164 -19.86 22.65 -0.95
N GLY A 165 -20.00 23.35 -2.07
CA GLY A 165 -19.21 24.53 -2.40
C GLY A 165 -19.93 25.46 -3.35
N GLU A 166 -19.55 26.73 -3.31
CA GLU A 166 -20.07 27.77 -4.18
C GLU A 166 -18.93 28.70 -4.62
N LEU A 167 -18.88 28.97 -5.93
CA LEU A 167 -17.92 29.91 -6.51
C LEU A 167 -18.45 31.33 -6.40
N PHE A 168 -17.57 32.28 -6.08
CA PHE A 168 -17.92 33.69 -5.98
C PHE A 168 -17.04 34.55 -6.88
N GLY A 169 -17.67 35.40 -7.71
CA GLY A 169 -16.99 36.49 -8.41
C GLY A 169 -16.20 36.10 -9.66
N ASP A 170 -16.44 34.91 -10.23
CA ASP A 170 -15.87 34.55 -11.53
C ASP A 170 -16.59 35.32 -12.66
N PRO A 171 -15.86 35.83 -13.67
CA PRO A 171 -16.45 36.60 -14.77
C PRO A 171 -17.23 35.77 -15.79
N ASP A 172 -17.05 34.45 -15.85
CA ASP A 172 -17.77 33.57 -16.78
C ASP A 172 -18.84 32.74 -16.07
N PHE A 173 -18.63 32.36 -14.81
CA PHE A 173 -19.60 31.67 -13.98
C PHE A 173 -20.29 32.65 -13.01
N CYS A 174 -21.51 33.06 -13.35
CA CYS A 174 -22.33 33.90 -12.47
C CYS A 174 -22.89 33.14 -11.28
N MET A 175 -23.08 31.83 -11.44
CA MET A 175 -23.27 30.89 -10.36
C MET A 175 -22.57 29.59 -10.73
N PHE A 176 -21.89 29.01 -9.75
CA PHE A 176 -21.39 27.64 -9.81
C PHE A 176 -21.49 27.06 -8.40
N ARG A 177 -22.22 25.96 -8.27
CA ARG A 177 -22.39 25.23 -7.01
C ARG A 177 -22.13 23.76 -7.25
N ILE A 178 -21.42 23.14 -6.32
CA ILE A 178 -21.19 21.71 -6.30
C ILE A 178 -21.76 21.15 -5.00
N LYS A 179 -22.44 20.00 -5.10
CA LYS A 179 -22.92 19.22 -3.96
C LYS A 179 -22.70 17.73 -4.18
N ALA A 180 -22.36 16.99 -3.14
CA ALA A 180 -22.33 15.54 -3.12
C ALA A 180 -22.64 15.02 -1.71
N GLY A 181 -22.95 13.72 -1.61
CA GLY A 181 -23.14 13.05 -0.34
C GLY A 181 -24.59 12.77 0.05
N GLU A 182 -24.72 11.82 0.98
CA GLU A 182 -25.99 11.23 1.40
C GLU A 182 -26.96 12.25 2.01
N PHE A 183 -26.45 13.35 2.60
CA PHE A 183 -27.25 14.46 3.09
C PHE A 183 -28.18 15.04 1.99
N TYR A 184 -27.71 15.06 0.73
CA TYR A 184 -28.50 15.50 -0.43
C TYR A 184 -29.21 14.34 -1.15
N GLY A 185 -29.14 13.12 -0.62
CA GLY A 185 -29.63 11.90 -1.28
C GLY A 185 -28.79 11.48 -2.48
N LEU A 186 -27.50 11.86 -2.49
CA LEU A 186 -26.54 11.53 -3.53
C LEU A 186 -25.55 10.48 -2.99
N PRO A 187 -25.65 9.21 -3.42
CA PRO A 187 -24.83 8.13 -2.86
C PRO A 187 -23.33 8.41 -3.02
N SER A 188 -22.58 8.28 -1.91
CA SER A 188 -21.14 8.54 -1.87
C SER A 188 -20.39 7.60 -0.91
N PRO A 189 -20.47 6.27 -1.11
CA PRO A 189 -19.72 5.31 -0.29
C PRO A 189 -18.21 5.47 -0.46
N GLY A 190 -17.46 5.13 0.58
CA GLY A 190 -16.01 5.14 0.55
C GLY A 190 -15.37 4.12 1.47
N GLN A 191 -14.06 4.10 1.46
CA GLN A 191 -13.24 3.26 2.33
C GLN A 191 -11.91 3.95 2.61
N PHE A 192 -11.38 3.71 3.80
CA PHE A 192 -10.00 4.02 4.15
C PHE A 192 -9.22 2.73 4.40
N ILE A 193 -7.98 2.72 3.93
CA ILE A 193 -6.95 1.73 4.22
C ILE A 193 -5.70 2.49 4.66
N LEU A 194 -5.31 2.31 5.91
CA LEU A 194 -4.09 2.87 6.49
C LEU A 194 -3.08 1.74 6.65
N THR A 195 -1.94 1.86 5.98
CA THR A 195 -0.89 0.84 5.97
C THR A 195 0.36 1.39 6.65
N LYS A 196 0.77 0.78 7.77
CA LYS A 196 1.89 1.20 8.59
C LYS A 196 3.22 0.79 7.96
N MET A 197 3.98 1.76 7.48
CA MET A 197 5.29 1.55 6.90
C MET A 197 6.36 1.23 7.95
N LEU A 198 7.50 0.67 7.51
CA LEU A 198 8.70 0.45 8.34
C LEU A 198 9.21 1.72 9.04
N SER A 199 8.98 2.89 8.45
CA SER A 199 9.33 4.18 9.06
C SER A 199 8.51 4.50 10.32
N GLY A 200 7.41 3.77 10.54
CA GLY A 200 6.38 4.05 11.54
C GLY A 200 5.28 4.99 11.04
N ASN A 201 5.42 5.58 9.86
CA ASN A 201 4.38 6.39 9.23
C ASN A 201 3.29 5.51 8.60
N PHE A 202 2.18 6.12 8.21
CA PHE A 202 1.09 5.45 7.51
C PHE A 202 1.00 5.93 6.06
N ASN A 203 0.95 4.99 5.12
CA ASN A 203 0.42 5.25 3.79
C ASN A 203 -1.11 5.25 3.89
N ILE A 204 -1.73 6.29 3.34
CA ILE A 204 -3.17 6.45 3.27
C ILE A 204 -3.62 6.09 1.86
N ASP A 205 -4.55 5.16 1.78
CA ASP A 205 -5.33 4.87 0.59
C ASP A 205 -6.80 5.08 0.95
N SER A 206 -7.43 6.04 0.30
CA SER A 206 -8.82 6.40 0.55
C SER A 206 -9.53 6.70 -0.75
N PHE A 207 -10.74 6.19 -0.90
CA PHE A 207 -11.58 6.50 -2.04
C PHE A 207 -13.02 6.80 -1.64
N PHE A 208 -13.69 7.59 -2.47
CA PHE A 208 -15.13 7.80 -2.44
C PHE A 208 -15.69 7.70 -3.85
N ASP A 209 -16.63 6.77 -4.06
CA ASP A 209 -17.42 6.69 -5.29
C ASP A 209 -18.60 7.65 -5.14
N ILE A 210 -18.42 8.90 -5.58
CA ILE A 210 -19.39 9.97 -5.33
C ILE A 210 -20.41 10.10 -6.45
N THR A 211 -21.65 10.39 -6.08
CA THR A 211 -22.62 11.04 -6.96
C THR A 211 -22.57 12.54 -6.67
N TYR A 212 -22.19 13.34 -7.67
CA TYR A 212 -22.14 14.79 -7.55
C TYR A 212 -23.25 15.47 -8.35
N GLN A 213 -23.64 16.66 -7.90
CA GLN A 213 -24.51 17.58 -8.60
C GLN A 213 -23.77 18.91 -8.77
N ILE A 214 -23.63 19.37 -10.01
CA ILE A 214 -23.11 20.69 -10.34
C ILE A 214 -24.24 21.53 -10.94
N GLU A 215 -24.50 22.67 -10.32
CA GLU A 215 -25.41 23.71 -10.81
C GLU A 215 -24.58 24.88 -11.32
N PHE A 216 -24.88 25.41 -12.50
CA PHE A 216 -24.19 26.58 -13.04
C PHE A 216 -25.12 27.54 -13.79
N GLU A 217 -24.70 28.80 -13.84
CA GLU A 217 -25.26 29.86 -14.68
C GLU A 217 -24.09 30.70 -15.23
N GLY A 218 -24.04 30.85 -16.55
CA GLY A 218 -23.03 31.67 -17.21
C GLY A 218 -23.34 33.16 -17.12
N CYS A 219 -22.29 33.97 -17.08
CA CYS A 219 -22.45 35.42 -16.97
C CYS A 219 -22.79 36.08 -18.31
N PRO A 220 -23.57 37.20 -18.28
CA PRO A 220 -23.81 38.01 -19.46
C PRO A 220 -22.52 38.44 -20.15
N ALA A 221 -22.49 38.34 -21.48
CA ALA A 221 -21.34 38.62 -22.34
C ALA A 221 -20.08 37.76 -22.10
N SER A 222 -20.20 36.66 -21.35
CA SER A 222 -19.14 35.66 -21.23
C SER A 222 -19.26 34.58 -22.32
N PRO A 223 -18.25 33.70 -22.48
CA PRO A 223 -18.39 32.51 -23.33
C PRO A 223 -19.52 31.55 -22.89
N LEU A 224 -19.99 31.66 -21.65
CA LEU A 224 -21.07 30.87 -21.09
C LEU A 224 -22.42 31.62 -21.09
N ASP A 225 -22.51 32.78 -21.73
CA ASP A 225 -23.74 33.57 -21.78
C ASP A 225 -24.93 32.74 -22.29
N ASP A 226 -26.10 32.96 -21.71
CA ASP A 226 -27.34 32.20 -21.89
C ASP A 226 -27.29 30.68 -21.56
N TYR A 227 -26.17 30.15 -21.04
CA TYR A 227 -26.09 28.77 -20.58
C TYR A 227 -26.31 28.65 -19.07
N MET A 228 -27.18 27.72 -18.69
CA MET A 228 -27.43 27.36 -17.29
C MET A 228 -27.98 25.96 -17.20
N GLY A 229 -27.66 25.24 -16.12
CA GLY A 229 -28.19 23.91 -15.93
C GLY A 229 -27.66 23.20 -14.69
N THR A 230 -28.17 21.99 -14.50
CA THR A 230 -27.80 21.12 -13.38
C THR A 230 -27.41 19.76 -13.94
N THR A 231 -26.16 19.35 -13.73
CA THR A 231 -25.66 18.03 -14.12
C THR A 231 -25.48 17.18 -12.87
N VAL A 232 -25.99 15.95 -12.91
CA VAL A 232 -25.76 14.93 -11.89
C VAL A 232 -25.00 13.79 -12.56
N ASN A 233 -23.89 13.39 -11.99
CA ASN A 233 -23.07 12.30 -12.52
C ASN A 233 -22.24 11.66 -11.38
N THR A 234 -21.50 10.61 -11.70
CA THR A 234 -20.66 9.88 -10.74
C THR A 234 -19.20 9.98 -11.11
N THR A 235 -18.32 9.94 -10.12
CA THR A 235 -16.88 9.67 -10.32
C THR A 235 -16.27 9.12 -9.03
N ARG A 236 -15.02 8.68 -9.08
CA ARG A 236 -14.24 8.26 -7.93
C ARG A 236 -13.23 9.34 -7.54
N LEU A 237 -13.38 9.85 -6.32
CA LEU A 237 -12.34 10.61 -5.65
C LEU A 237 -11.36 9.65 -4.96
N GLN A 238 -10.08 9.93 -5.05
CA GLN A 238 -9.00 9.11 -4.52
C GLN A 238 -7.99 10.00 -3.80
N GLN A 239 -7.55 9.59 -2.61
CA GLN A 239 -6.45 10.19 -1.85
C GLN A 239 -5.41 9.11 -1.59
N GLY A 240 -4.19 9.36 -2.06
CA GLY A 240 -3.11 8.39 -2.06
C GLY A 240 -3.37 7.20 -3.00
N ILE A 241 -2.49 6.22 -2.96
CA ILE A 241 -2.53 5.02 -3.81
C ILE A 241 -2.58 3.77 -2.95
N GLU A 242 -3.20 2.71 -3.50
CA GLU A 242 -3.19 1.38 -2.91
C GLU A 242 -1.73 0.93 -2.74
N PHE A 243 -1.31 0.77 -1.49
CA PHE A 243 -0.06 0.11 -1.17
C PHE A 243 -0.25 -1.38 -1.41
N LEU A 244 0.19 -1.87 -2.57
CA LEU A 244 0.16 -3.29 -2.89
C LEU A 244 1.28 -3.99 -2.13
N ASN A 245 0.93 -4.59 -0.99
CA ASN A 245 1.87 -5.41 -0.23
C ASN A 245 2.14 -6.74 -0.94
N ASP A 246 3.39 -6.96 -1.33
CA ASP A 246 3.90 -8.18 -1.90
C ASP A 246 4.22 -9.20 -0.79
N PRO A 247 3.82 -10.48 -0.95
CA PRO A 247 4.16 -11.49 0.04
C PRO A 247 5.68 -11.70 0.12
N PRO A 248 6.19 -12.16 1.27
CA PRO A 248 7.56 -12.59 1.36
C PRO A 248 7.89 -13.67 0.31
N SER A 249 9.16 -13.77 -0.05
CA SER A 249 9.64 -14.91 -0.82
C SER A 249 9.49 -16.22 -0.03
N LYS A 250 9.48 -17.36 -0.74
CA LYS A 250 9.50 -18.66 -0.04
C LYS A 250 10.81 -18.79 0.76
N PRO A 251 10.78 -19.32 1.99
CA PRO A 251 12.00 -19.46 2.78
C PRO A 251 13.05 -20.36 2.10
N ILE A 252 14.29 -19.92 2.14
CA ILE A 252 15.48 -20.72 1.91
C ILE A 252 15.88 -21.33 3.25
N ILE A 253 16.02 -22.66 3.28
CA ILE A 253 16.34 -23.41 4.50
C ILE A 253 17.78 -23.93 4.37
N ASP A 254 18.65 -23.44 5.23
CA ASP A 254 20.06 -23.82 5.29
C ASP A 254 20.38 -24.59 6.57
N GLY A 255 21.01 -25.76 6.45
CA GLY A 255 21.44 -26.55 7.58
C GLY A 255 21.94 -27.94 7.18
N PRO A 256 22.31 -28.79 8.16
CA PRO A 256 22.79 -30.13 7.88
C PRO A 256 21.69 -31.01 7.25
N ILE A 257 21.98 -31.58 6.07
CA ILE A 257 21.09 -32.55 5.40
C ILE A 257 21.31 -34.00 5.84
N ASN A 258 22.30 -34.23 6.72
CA ASN A 258 22.61 -35.53 7.29
C ASN A 258 22.87 -35.37 8.79
N GLY A 259 22.37 -36.31 9.60
CA GLY A 259 22.50 -36.24 11.05
C GLY A 259 22.58 -37.58 11.77
N GLU A 260 22.86 -37.52 13.06
CA GLU A 260 22.78 -38.64 13.98
C GLU A 260 21.44 -38.60 14.72
N ASN A 261 20.87 -39.78 14.95
CA ASN A 261 19.65 -39.92 15.73
C ASN A 261 19.81 -39.29 17.13
N GLY A 262 18.83 -38.48 17.53
CA GLY A 262 18.75 -37.84 18.85
C GLY A 262 19.66 -36.64 19.04
N LYS A 263 20.38 -36.21 17.99
CA LYS A 263 21.23 -35.01 18.03
C LYS A 263 20.49 -33.83 17.43
N ALA A 264 20.54 -32.69 18.12
CA ALA A 264 19.97 -31.45 17.64
C ALA A 264 20.91 -30.76 16.64
N TYR A 265 20.34 -30.27 15.54
CA TYR A 265 21.04 -29.56 14.48
C TYR A 265 20.39 -28.19 14.24
N PRO A 266 21.18 -27.12 14.08
CA PRO A 266 20.65 -25.80 13.76
C PRO A 266 20.27 -25.71 12.28
N TYR A 267 19.13 -25.09 12.01
CA TYR A 267 18.66 -24.72 10.68
C TYR A 267 18.37 -23.23 10.66
N THR A 268 18.75 -22.58 9.57
CA THR A 268 18.52 -21.16 9.33
C THR A 268 17.50 -21.00 8.20
N PHE A 269 16.48 -20.20 8.45
CA PHE A 269 15.38 -19.90 7.54
C PHE A 269 15.51 -18.44 7.09
N THR A 270 15.68 -18.22 5.79
CA THR A 270 15.84 -16.87 5.23
C THR A 270 14.81 -16.62 4.14
N SER A 271 14.06 -15.55 4.27
CA SER A 271 13.12 -15.02 3.29
C SER A 271 13.36 -13.52 3.16
N ILE A 272 13.10 -12.99 1.98
CA ILE A 272 13.10 -11.56 1.67
C ILE A 272 11.66 -11.17 1.34
N ASP A 273 11.15 -10.22 2.10
CA ASP A 273 9.98 -9.43 1.79
C ASP A 273 10.34 -8.29 0.81
N PRO A 274 9.68 -8.17 -0.37
CA PRO A 274 9.98 -7.13 -1.36
C PRO A 274 9.75 -5.70 -0.85
N ASP A 275 8.77 -5.51 0.02
CA ASP A 275 8.43 -4.22 0.65
C ASP A 275 9.34 -3.90 1.85
N GLY A 276 10.17 -4.87 2.22
CA GLY A 276 11.12 -4.79 3.32
C GLY A 276 10.47 -5.07 4.68
N ASP A 277 9.23 -5.56 4.70
CA ASP A 277 8.48 -5.76 5.93
C ASP A 277 9.12 -6.82 6.84
N ASP A 278 8.90 -6.65 8.15
CA ASP A 278 9.33 -7.66 9.11
C ASP A 278 8.52 -8.95 8.89
N ILE A 279 9.19 -10.09 9.00
CA ILE A 279 8.64 -11.41 8.67
C ILE A 279 8.68 -12.37 9.85
N SER A 280 7.72 -13.30 9.85
CA SER A 280 7.59 -14.40 10.80
C SER A 280 7.58 -15.74 10.04
N TYR A 281 8.09 -16.81 10.65
CA TYR A 281 8.18 -18.14 10.04
C TYR A 281 7.25 -19.14 10.72
N PHE A 282 6.74 -20.08 9.93
CA PHE A 282 6.06 -21.29 10.40
C PHE A 282 6.79 -22.51 9.87
N ILE A 283 7.22 -23.42 10.75
CA ILE A 283 8.14 -24.51 10.41
C ILE A 283 7.49 -25.86 10.72
N ARG A 284 7.61 -26.80 9.78
CA ARG A 284 7.27 -28.21 9.93
C ARG A 284 8.53 -29.05 9.80
N TRP A 285 8.82 -29.89 10.77
CA TRP A 285 10.06 -30.67 10.82
C TRP A 285 9.99 -32.04 10.12
N GLY A 286 8.83 -32.37 9.54
CA GLY A 286 8.61 -33.63 8.80
C GLY A 286 8.38 -34.86 9.68
N ASP A 287 8.45 -34.74 11.01
CA ASP A 287 8.22 -35.82 11.98
C ASP A 287 6.88 -35.70 12.74
N GLY A 288 5.99 -34.83 12.24
CA GLY A 288 4.72 -34.49 12.87
C GLY A 288 4.80 -33.35 13.89
N LYS A 289 6.00 -32.80 14.15
CA LYS A 289 6.17 -31.58 14.95
C LYS A 289 6.20 -30.34 14.05
N GLU A 290 5.56 -29.28 14.52
CA GLU A 290 5.56 -27.96 13.90
C GLU A 290 5.68 -26.88 14.98
N THR A 291 6.04 -25.67 14.56
CA THR A 291 6.09 -24.49 15.41
C THR A 291 4.79 -23.69 15.30
N ASP A 292 4.53 -22.82 16.27
CA ASP A 292 3.68 -21.66 16.01
C ASP A 292 4.44 -20.65 15.13
N TRP A 293 3.75 -19.58 14.70
CA TRP A 293 4.43 -18.45 14.07
C TRP A 293 5.48 -17.85 15.01
N THR A 294 6.71 -17.68 14.52
CA THR A 294 7.78 -17.05 15.29
C THR A 294 7.46 -15.58 15.57
N THR A 295 8.24 -14.93 16.43
CA THR A 295 8.22 -13.45 16.49
C THR A 295 8.64 -12.87 15.15
N PHE A 296 8.06 -11.72 14.80
CA PHE A 296 8.50 -10.94 13.65
C PHE A 296 9.96 -10.50 13.81
N GLN A 297 10.69 -10.51 12.70
CA GLN A 297 12.07 -10.10 12.61
C GLN A 297 12.35 -9.49 11.23
N THR A 298 13.43 -8.74 11.11
CA THR A 298 13.82 -8.08 9.86
C THR A 298 13.93 -9.05 8.70
N SER A 299 13.34 -8.67 7.56
CA SER A 299 13.44 -9.36 6.28
C SER A 299 14.90 -9.53 5.85
N GLY A 300 15.20 -10.70 5.27
CA GLY A 300 16.51 -11.05 4.75
C GLY A 300 17.52 -11.59 5.79
N PRO A 301 18.81 -11.66 5.42
CA PRO A 301 19.86 -12.20 6.29
C PRO A 301 20.05 -11.39 7.59
N PRO A 302 20.34 -12.04 8.73
CA PRO A 302 20.81 -13.42 8.86
C PRO A 302 19.72 -14.50 8.94
N GLY A 303 18.43 -14.15 8.79
CA GLY A 303 17.33 -15.10 8.89
C GLY A 303 17.02 -15.55 10.33
N TYR A 304 16.05 -16.46 10.49
CA TYR A 304 15.66 -17.06 11.76
C TYR A 304 16.41 -18.38 11.96
N THR A 305 16.90 -18.69 13.17
CA THR A 305 17.61 -19.94 13.44
C THR A 305 16.95 -20.74 14.55
N GLU A 306 16.65 -22.00 14.28
CA GLU A 306 16.09 -22.94 15.25
C GLU A 306 16.77 -24.31 15.13
N SER A 307 16.90 -25.02 16.25
CA SER A 307 17.50 -26.36 16.27
C SER A 307 16.45 -27.43 16.47
N HIS A 308 16.57 -28.52 15.73
CA HIS A 308 15.69 -29.69 15.84
C HIS A 308 16.46 -31.00 15.91
N SER A 309 15.86 -32.00 16.53
CA SER A 309 16.40 -33.36 16.61
C SER A 309 15.35 -34.41 16.22
N TRP A 310 15.77 -35.43 15.49
CA TRP A 310 14.93 -36.58 15.14
C TRP A 310 15.32 -37.82 15.94
N ASP A 311 14.34 -38.42 16.61
CA ASP A 311 14.53 -39.60 17.47
C ASP A 311 14.47 -40.94 16.70
N THR A 312 14.05 -40.88 15.44
CA THR A 312 13.91 -42.06 14.58
C THR A 312 14.74 -41.89 13.32
N GLN A 313 15.18 -43.04 12.78
CA GLN A 313 15.82 -43.07 11.47
C GLN A 313 14.78 -42.79 10.39
N GLY A 314 15.14 -42.05 9.36
CA GLY A 314 14.22 -41.71 8.29
C GLY A 314 14.71 -40.58 7.42
N THR A 315 13.93 -40.32 6.38
CA THR A 315 14.01 -39.13 5.55
C THR A 315 12.90 -38.19 5.99
N TYR A 316 13.25 -36.96 6.33
CA TYR A 316 12.34 -35.93 6.79
C TYR A 316 12.38 -34.76 5.83
N ILE A 317 11.22 -34.17 5.52
CA ILE A 317 11.12 -32.96 4.71
C ILE A 317 10.78 -31.83 5.67
N ILE A 318 11.75 -30.95 5.91
CA ILE A 318 11.52 -29.70 6.60
C ILE A 318 10.78 -28.80 5.63
N GLN A 319 9.64 -28.23 6.04
CA GLN A 319 8.91 -27.23 5.26
C GLN A 319 8.81 -25.95 6.08
N ALA A 320 9.01 -24.80 5.45
CA ALA A 320 8.77 -23.52 6.09
C ALA A 320 8.05 -22.56 5.14
N LYS A 321 7.18 -21.71 5.68
CA LYS A 321 6.66 -20.53 4.99
C LYS A 321 6.90 -19.29 5.85
N ALA A 322 6.93 -18.13 5.22
CA ALA A 322 7.03 -16.84 5.90
C ALA A 322 5.71 -16.08 5.75
N LYS A 323 5.49 -15.10 6.63
CA LYS A 323 4.46 -14.07 6.46
C LYS A 323 5.00 -12.72 6.90
N ASP A 324 4.50 -11.65 6.31
CA ASP A 324 4.79 -10.28 6.72
C ASP A 324 3.90 -9.82 7.91
N ILE A 325 4.09 -8.57 8.32
CA ILE A 325 3.30 -7.92 9.38
C ILE A 325 1.82 -7.78 9.02
N TYR A 326 1.47 -7.81 7.73
CA TYR A 326 0.10 -7.73 7.22
C TYR A 326 -0.58 -9.11 7.08
N ASN A 327 0.13 -10.18 7.47
CA ASN A 327 -0.30 -11.57 7.39
C ASN A 327 -0.43 -12.12 5.97
N VAL A 328 0.22 -11.52 4.97
CA VAL A 328 0.32 -12.15 3.64
C VAL A 328 1.39 -13.23 3.70
N GLU A 329 1.02 -14.45 3.30
CA GLU A 329 1.88 -15.62 3.43
C GLU A 329 2.62 -15.94 2.13
N SER A 330 3.86 -16.41 2.26
CA SER A 330 4.64 -16.93 1.15
C SER A 330 4.31 -18.38 0.81
N ASN A 331 4.80 -18.82 -0.34
CA ASN A 331 4.83 -20.24 -0.68
C ASN A 331 5.79 -21.01 0.25
N TRP A 332 5.58 -22.32 0.37
CA TRP A 332 6.46 -23.18 1.16
C TRP A 332 7.84 -23.37 0.50
N GLY A 333 8.89 -23.23 1.31
CA GLY A 333 10.24 -23.73 1.05
C GLY A 333 10.45 -25.09 1.70
N GLU A 334 11.33 -25.93 1.14
CA GLU A 334 11.53 -27.30 1.59
C GLU A 334 13.01 -27.69 1.62
N LEU A 335 13.39 -28.51 2.60
CA LEU A 335 14.71 -29.14 2.70
C LEU A 335 14.59 -30.59 3.16
N GLU A 336 15.17 -31.52 2.40
CA GLU A 336 15.22 -32.93 2.75
C GLU A 336 16.42 -33.23 3.67
N VAL A 337 16.17 -33.95 4.76
CA VAL A 337 17.17 -34.35 5.76
C VAL A 337 17.13 -35.86 5.97
N GLU A 338 18.29 -36.51 5.93
CA GLU A 338 18.44 -37.95 6.15
C GLU A 338 19.08 -38.26 7.51
N ILE A 339 18.42 -39.10 8.31
CA ILE A 339 18.92 -39.61 9.59
C ILE A 339 19.24 -41.11 9.43
N PRO A 340 20.48 -41.46 9.03
CA PRO A 340 20.88 -42.84 8.82
C PRO A 340 21.00 -43.64 10.13
N ARG A 341 20.99 -44.97 10.00
CA ARG A 341 21.29 -45.88 11.12
C ARG A 341 22.71 -45.67 11.63
N THR A 342 22.86 -45.24 12.88
CA THR A 342 24.09 -45.45 13.64
C THR A 342 24.23 -46.94 13.96
N ARG A 343 25.01 -47.67 13.16
CA ARG A 343 25.49 -49.00 13.58
C ARG A 343 26.55 -48.79 14.64
N ALA A 344 26.20 -49.00 15.91
CA ALA A 344 27.19 -49.28 16.92
C ALA A 344 27.89 -50.59 16.56
N THR A 345 29.03 -50.52 15.89
CA THR A 345 29.94 -51.67 15.78
C THR A 345 30.50 -51.93 17.16
N SER A 346 29.78 -52.68 17.97
CA SER A 346 30.32 -53.29 19.17
C SER A 346 31.41 -54.26 18.72
N TYR A 347 32.68 -53.95 18.94
CA TYR A 347 33.78 -54.90 18.69
C TYR A 347 33.86 -55.99 19.78
N LEU A 348 32.95 -55.98 20.77
CA LEU A 348 32.91 -56.97 21.84
C LEU A 348 32.69 -58.40 21.30
N TRP A 349 31.88 -58.56 20.24
CA TRP A 349 31.71 -59.88 19.61
C TRP A 349 33.00 -60.41 18.97
N PHE A 350 33.89 -59.52 18.51
CA PHE A 350 35.17 -59.90 17.91
C PHE A 350 36.18 -60.35 18.96
N LEU A 351 36.18 -59.71 20.14
CA LEU A 351 37.04 -60.09 21.26
C LEU A 351 36.57 -61.40 21.95
N GLU A 352 35.27 -61.67 22.02
CA GLU A 352 34.75 -62.97 22.50
C GLU A 352 35.16 -64.14 21.58
N ARG A 353 35.35 -63.90 20.28
CA ARG A 353 35.66 -64.93 19.29
C ARG A 353 37.15 -65.23 19.15
N PHE A 354 38.01 -64.34 19.65
CA PHE A 354 39.47 -64.50 19.62
C PHE A 354 40.10 -64.17 20.98
N PRO A 355 39.89 -64.99 22.02
CA PRO A 355 40.48 -64.78 23.35
C PRO A 355 42.03 -64.77 23.34
N MET A 356 42.67 -65.29 22.29
CA MET A 356 44.13 -65.16 22.12
C MET A 356 44.57 -63.74 21.70
N LEU A 357 43.71 -62.95 21.06
CA LEU A 357 44.04 -61.59 20.64
C LEU A 357 44.09 -60.65 21.86
N GLU A 358 43.24 -60.89 22.87
CA GLU A 358 43.27 -60.20 24.16
C GLU A 358 44.59 -60.45 24.91
N ARG A 359 45.09 -61.69 24.89
CA ARG A 359 46.41 -62.06 25.42
C ARG A 359 47.57 -61.45 24.64
N LEU A 360 47.43 -61.29 23.32
CA LEU A 360 48.47 -60.67 22.49
C LEU A 360 48.56 -59.16 22.72
N LEU A 361 47.41 -58.49 22.88
CA LEU A 361 47.32 -57.07 23.19
C LEU A 361 47.87 -56.75 24.60
N THR A 362 47.66 -57.61 25.58
CA THR A 362 48.24 -57.45 26.94
C THR A 362 49.75 -57.71 26.98
N LEU A 363 50.30 -58.48 26.05
CA LEU A 363 51.75 -58.72 25.92
C LEU A 363 52.49 -57.60 25.15
N LEU A 364 51.78 -56.80 24.36
CA LEU A 364 52.33 -55.67 23.59
C LEU A 364 52.24 -54.32 24.32
N LEU A 365 51.54 -54.26 25.46
CA LEU A 365 51.34 -53.06 26.30
C LEU A 365 52.17 -53.08 27.61
N LEU A 366 53.11 -54.02 27.73
CA LEU A 366 54.22 -54.06 28.69
C LEU A 366 55.53 -53.98 27.91
#